data_AF-A0A2V7VMI6-F1
#
_entry.id   AF-A0A2V7VMI6-F1
#
_cell.length_a   1.000
_cell.length_b   1.000
_cell.length_c   1.000
_cell.angle_alpha   90.00
_cell.angle_beta   90.00
_cell.angle_gamma   90.00
#
_symmetry.space_group_name_H-M   'P 1'
#
loop_
_entity.id
_entity.type
_entity.pdbx_description
1 polymer ?
#
loop_
_entity_poly.entity_id
_entity_poly.type
_entity_poly.pdbx_seq_one_letter_code
_entity_poly.pdbx_strand_id
1 'polypeptide(L)'
;MADWALVGLQARGKVRRFLQAKVLREDTQPLLARRKGECNRCGACCKILFRCPFLGTDAEGQYTCRIYDKRFAQCRLFPLHVEDLRELGEQCSYTFDAEPAPGQPAPATD
;
A
#
# COMPACT_ATOMS: atom_id res chain seq x y z
N MET A 1 -10.52 20.29 -11.01
CA MET A 1 -9.43 20.96 -10.26
C MET A 1 -8.69 19.88 -9.49
N ALA A 2 -7.37 19.76 -9.66
CA ALA A 2 -6.62 18.77 -8.90
C ALA A 2 -6.71 19.13 -7.41
N ASP A 3 -7.09 18.16 -6.58
CA ASP A 3 -6.97 18.30 -5.14
C ASP A 3 -5.48 18.25 -4.78
N TRP A 4 -4.87 19.43 -4.72
CA TRP A 4 -3.45 19.59 -4.42
C TRP A 4 -3.08 19.02 -3.04
N ALA A 5 -4.03 18.93 -2.10
CA ALA A 5 -3.78 18.30 -0.80
C ALA A 5 -3.60 16.78 -0.96
N LEU A 6 -4.48 16.12 -1.72
CA LEU A 6 -4.34 14.70 -2.03
C LEU A 6 -3.05 14.41 -2.81
N VAL A 7 -2.73 15.22 -3.81
CA VAL A 7 -1.47 15.08 -4.59
C VAL A 7 -0.25 15.23 -3.68
N GLY A 8 -0.25 16.19 -2.76
CA GLY A 8 0.83 16.37 -1.77
C GLY A 8 0.98 15.15 -0.85
N LEU A 9 -0.12 14.61 -0.35
CA LEU A 9 -0.13 13.38 0.46
C LEU A 9 0.46 12.19 -0.30
N GLN A 10 -0.01 11.99 -1.53
CA GLN A 10 0.46 10.90 -2.40
C GLN A 10 1.94 11.03 -2.79
N ALA A 11 2.43 12.26 -2.99
CA ALA A 11 3.84 12.52 -3.29
C ALA A 11 4.73 12.17 -2.08
N ARG A 12 4.35 12.63 -0.89
CA ARG A 12 5.04 12.29 0.36
C ARG A 12 5.03 10.79 0.62
N GLY A 13 3.88 10.14 0.44
CA GLY A 13 3.73 8.69 0.56
C GLY A 13 4.63 7.91 -0.39
N LYS A 14 4.73 8.34 -1.65
CA LYS A 14 5.59 7.71 -2.66
C LYS A 14 7.08 7.80 -2.30
N VAL A 15 7.54 8.97 -1.83
CA VAL A 15 8.93 9.15 -1.36
C VAL A 15 9.21 8.26 -0.15
N ARG A 16 8.33 8.29 0.86
CA ARG A 16 8.43 7.47 2.07
C ARG A 16 8.57 5.98 1.72
N ARG A 17 7.69 5.46 0.88
CA ARG A 17 7.69 4.05 0.44
C ARG A 17 8.93 3.68 -0.36
N PHE A 18 9.42 4.59 -1.20
CA PHE A 18 10.66 4.36 -1.93
C PHE A 18 11.85 4.25 -0.97
N LEU A 19 11.99 5.19 -0.03
CA LEU A 19 13.06 5.17 0.96
C LEU A 19 12.97 3.91 1.84
N GLN A 20 11.79 3.55 2.31
CA GLN A 20 11.59 2.36 3.14
C GLN A 20 11.90 1.06 2.39
N ALA A 21 11.58 0.98 1.09
CA ALA A 21 11.82 -0.23 0.31
C ALA A 21 13.25 -0.36 -0.23
N LYS A 22 14.02 0.74 -0.30
CA LYS A 22 15.32 0.78 -1.00
C LYS A 22 16.50 1.24 -0.14
N VAL A 23 16.26 2.11 0.82
CA VAL A 23 17.30 2.81 1.58
C VAL A 23 17.30 2.35 3.02
N LEU A 24 16.14 2.40 3.67
CA LEU A 24 15.99 1.94 5.05
C LEU A 24 15.99 0.41 5.04
N ARG A 25 16.94 -0.19 5.77
CA ARG A 25 17.00 -1.64 6.01
C ARG A 25 16.19 -2.03 7.25
N GLU A 26 15.09 -1.32 7.47
CA GLU A 26 14.21 -1.59 8.61
C GLU A 26 13.44 -2.89 8.35
N ASP A 27 13.30 -3.72 9.37
CA ASP A 27 12.48 -4.92 9.27
C ASP A 27 11.00 -4.53 9.12
N THR A 28 10.44 -4.77 7.95
CA THR A 28 9.03 -4.48 7.66
C THR A 28 8.08 -5.59 8.11
N GLN A 29 8.58 -6.74 8.57
CA GLN A 29 7.75 -7.87 8.97
C GLN A 29 6.76 -7.53 10.09
N PRO A 30 7.13 -6.81 11.17
CA PRO A 30 6.17 -6.45 12.22
C PRO A 30 5.03 -5.57 11.71
N LEU A 31 5.32 -4.68 10.75
CA LEU A 31 4.31 -3.82 10.12
C LEU A 31 3.39 -4.62 9.19
N LEU A 32 3.96 -5.54 8.41
CA LEU A 32 3.20 -6.42 7.53
C LEU A 32 2.33 -7.40 8.30
N ALA A 33 2.76 -7.89 9.46
CA ALA A 33 1.98 -8.80 10.30
C ALA A 33 0.65 -8.18 10.79
N ARG A 34 0.63 -6.86 10.93
CA ARG A 34 -0.56 -6.08 11.30
C ARG A 34 -1.52 -5.86 10.12
N ARG A 35 -1.07 -6.04 8.88
CA ARG A 35 -1.91 -5.87 7.69
C ARG A 35 -2.82 -7.09 7.53
N LYS A 36 -4.12 -6.84 7.41
CA LYS A 36 -5.15 -7.86 7.20
C LYS A 36 -5.85 -7.70 5.86
N GLY A 37 -6.46 -8.79 5.41
CA GLY A 37 -7.15 -8.89 4.13
C GLY A 37 -6.21 -9.15 2.96
N GLU A 38 -6.78 -9.15 1.76
CA GLU A 38 -6.09 -9.44 0.51
C GLU A 38 -6.37 -8.38 -0.54
N CYS A 39 -5.58 -8.37 -1.62
CA CYS A 39 -5.76 -7.45 -2.73
C CYS A 39 -7.09 -7.73 -3.47
N ASN A 40 -8.09 -6.86 -3.30
CA ASN A 40 -9.36 -6.91 -4.07
C ASN A 40 -9.26 -6.38 -5.50
N ARG A 41 -8.03 -6.19 -6.03
CA ARG A 41 -7.81 -5.71 -7.40
C ARG A 41 -8.51 -4.38 -7.73
N CYS A 42 -8.73 -3.49 -6.76
CA CYS A 42 -9.35 -2.16 -7.00
C CYS A 42 -8.52 -1.22 -7.90
N GLY A 43 -7.20 -1.46 -8.01
CA GLY A 43 -6.28 -0.66 -8.81
C GLY A 43 -5.93 0.72 -8.23
N ALA A 44 -6.44 1.08 -7.05
CA ALA A 44 -6.20 2.40 -6.43
C ALA A 44 -4.70 2.67 -6.21
N CYS A 45 -3.94 1.68 -5.70
CA CYS A 45 -2.50 1.81 -5.46
C CYS A 45 -1.69 2.05 -6.75
N CYS A 46 -2.19 1.57 -7.89
CA CYS A 46 -1.58 1.74 -9.21
C CYS A 46 -1.94 3.09 -9.85
N LYS A 47 -2.81 3.90 -9.24
CA LYS A 47 -3.25 5.21 -9.73
C LYS A 47 -2.73 6.37 -8.86
N ILE A 48 -1.95 6.07 -7.81
CA ILE A 48 -1.34 7.09 -6.95
C ILE A 48 -0.41 7.97 -7.78
N LEU A 49 -0.67 9.29 -7.76
CA LEU A 49 -0.08 10.35 -8.59
C LEU A 49 -0.31 10.24 -10.11
N PHE A 50 -0.16 9.04 -10.67
CA PHE A 50 -0.36 8.78 -12.08
C PHE A 50 -0.81 7.34 -12.29
N ARG A 51 -1.41 7.08 -13.45
CA ARG A 51 -1.78 5.72 -13.87
C ARG A 51 -0.52 4.92 -14.21
N CYS A 52 -0.23 3.89 -13.42
CA CYS A 52 0.86 2.96 -13.67
C CYS A 52 0.75 2.33 -15.08
N PRO A 53 1.84 2.30 -15.88
CA PRO A 53 1.81 1.74 -17.23
C PRO A 53 1.57 0.23 -17.26
N PHE A 54 1.82 -0.46 -16.13
CA PHE A 54 1.59 -1.90 -16.00
C PHE A 54 0.17 -2.24 -15.51
N LEU A 55 -0.69 -1.25 -15.24
CA LEU A 55 -2.09 -1.45 -14.87
C LEU A 55 -2.92 -1.80 -16.11
N GLY A 56 -3.29 -3.07 -16.21
CA GLY A 56 -4.24 -3.58 -17.19
C GLY A 56 -5.64 -3.78 -16.59
N THR A 57 -6.52 -4.27 -17.45
CA THR A 57 -7.87 -4.73 -17.12
C THR A 57 -8.04 -6.08 -17.80
N ASP A 58 -8.63 -7.06 -17.12
CA ASP A 58 -8.97 -8.36 -17.71
C ASP A 58 -10.30 -8.33 -18.49
N ALA A 59 -10.75 -9.48 -18.98
CA ALA A 59 -11.96 -9.58 -19.80
C ALA A 59 -13.23 -9.24 -19.02
N GLU A 60 -13.22 -9.45 -17.70
CA GLU A 60 -14.32 -9.20 -16.78
C GLU A 60 -14.35 -7.73 -16.28
N GLY A 61 -13.41 -6.90 -16.72
CA GLY A 61 -13.32 -5.50 -16.31
C GLY A 61 -12.56 -5.27 -15.00
N GLN A 62 -11.95 -6.29 -14.41
CA GLN A 62 -11.18 -6.20 -13.17
C GLN A 62 -9.74 -5.76 -13.44
N TYR A 63 -9.22 -4.83 -12.62
CA TYR A 63 -7.83 -4.38 -12.79
C TYR A 63 -6.83 -5.52 -12.54
N THR A 64 -5.76 -5.57 -13.34
CA THR A 64 -4.68 -6.54 -13.19
C THR A 64 -3.31 -5.86 -13.32
N CYS A 65 -2.31 -6.36 -12.59
CA CYS A 65 -0.93 -5.92 -12.73
C CYS A 65 -0.21 -6.85 -13.71
N ARG A 66 0.21 -6.31 -14.86
CA ARG A 66 0.91 -7.08 -15.91
C ARG A 66 2.29 -7.61 -15.49
N ILE A 67 2.84 -7.10 -14.39
CA ILE A 67 4.14 -7.49 -13.84
C ILE A 67 4.02 -8.00 -12.39
N TYR A 68 2.90 -8.63 -12.03
CA TYR A 68 2.60 -8.98 -10.63
C TYR A 68 3.74 -9.72 -9.92
N ASP A 69 4.35 -10.72 -10.56
CA ASP A 69 5.45 -11.49 -9.96
C ASP A 69 6.75 -10.68 -9.86
N LYS A 70 6.92 -9.72 -10.77
CA LYS A 70 8.10 -8.84 -10.89
C LYS A 70 7.85 -7.44 -10.32
N ARG A 71 6.84 -7.28 -9.45
CA ARG A 71 6.50 -6.00 -8.80
C ARG A 71 7.73 -5.37 -8.15
N PHE A 72 7.83 -4.04 -8.23
CA PHE A 72 8.86 -3.33 -7.47
C PHE A 72 8.65 -3.51 -5.96
N ALA A 73 9.73 -3.39 -5.17
CA ALA A 73 9.68 -3.61 -3.72
C ALA A 73 8.61 -2.75 -3.03
N GLN A 74 8.51 -1.46 -3.37
CA GLN A 74 7.49 -0.55 -2.86
C GLN A 74 6.05 -0.99 -3.21
N CYS A 75 5.84 -1.70 -4.32
CA CYS A 75 4.53 -2.23 -4.70
C CYS A 75 4.19 -3.52 -3.95
N ARG A 76 5.19 -4.30 -3.53
CA ARG A 76 5.00 -5.53 -2.75
C ARG A 76 4.69 -5.23 -1.28
N LEU A 77 5.34 -4.20 -0.74
CA LEU A 77 5.15 -3.77 0.63
C LEU A 77 3.83 -3.02 0.83
N PHE A 78 3.27 -2.40 -0.21
CA PHE A 78 2.08 -1.57 -0.10
C PHE A 78 0.78 -2.37 0.07
N PRO A 79 -0.16 -1.91 0.93
CA PRO A 79 0.02 -0.87 1.94
C PRO A 79 0.87 -1.40 3.10
N LEU A 80 1.69 -0.55 3.70
CA LEU A 80 2.55 -0.93 4.82
C LEU A 80 2.12 -0.25 6.13
N HIS A 81 1.46 0.90 6.05
CA HIS A 81 0.91 1.63 7.19
C HIS A 81 -0.54 2.02 6.94
N VAL A 82 -1.27 2.36 8.01
CA VAL A 82 -2.67 2.83 7.93
C VAL A 82 -2.79 4.08 7.07
N GLU A 83 -1.79 4.97 7.14
CA GLU A 83 -1.74 6.22 6.37
C GLU A 83 -1.69 5.97 4.86
N ASP A 84 -1.15 4.83 4.41
CA ASP A 84 -1.13 4.47 2.99
C ASP A 84 -2.54 4.31 2.43
N LEU A 85 -3.51 3.88 3.25
CA LEU A 85 -4.90 3.74 2.82
C LEU A 85 -5.56 5.09 2.60
N ARG A 86 -5.12 6.14 3.31
CA ARG A 86 -5.62 7.52 3.11
C ARG A 86 -5.25 8.06 1.73
N GLU A 87 -4.21 7.53 1.08
CA GLU A 87 -3.84 7.89 -0.30
C GLU A 87 -4.80 7.30 -1.37
N LEU A 88 -5.58 6.25 -1.03
CA LEU A 88 -6.30 5.40 -1.98
C LEU A 88 -7.78 5.76 -2.17
N GLY A 89 -8.36 6.57 -1.29
CA GLY A 89 -9.80 6.69 -1.17
C GLY A 89 -10.45 5.39 -0.66
N GLU A 90 -11.75 5.18 -0.94
CA GLU A 90 -12.57 4.17 -0.23
C GLU A 90 -12.68 2.78 -0.89
N GLN A 91 -11.74 2.37 -1.75
CA GLN A 91 -11.91 1.15 -2.57
C GLN A 91 -10.95 0.00 -2.21
N CYS A 92 -10.08 0.18 -1.23
CA CYS A 92 -9.08 -0.82 -0.85
C CYS A 92 -9.60 -1.73 0.28
N SER A 93 -9.51 -3.04 0.09
CA SER A 93 -9.94 -4.06 1.07
C SER A 93 -8.96 -4.31 2.20
N TYR A 94 -7.74 -3.79 2.12
CA TYR A 94 -6.75 -3.95 3.19
C TYR A 94 -7.17 -3.16 4.43
N THR A 95 -6.94 -3.76 5.59
CA THR A 95 -7.11 -3.13 6.91
C THR A 95 -5.87 -3.39 7.77
N PHE A 96 -5.82 -2.76 8.94
CA PHE A 96 -4.71 -2.91 9.87
C PHE A 96 -5.24 -3.13 11.29
N ASP A 97 -4.54 -3.97 12.06
CA ASP A 97 -4.79 -4.12 13.48
C ASP A 97 -4.54 -2.78 14.22
N ALA A 98 -5.39 -2.52 15.21
CA ALA A 98 -5.23 -1.39 16.12
C ALA A 98 -3.82 -1.40 16.71
N GLU A 99 -3.24 -0.20 16.88
CA GLU A 99 -1.95 -0.11 17.57
C GLU A 99 -2.13 -0.58 19.01
N PRO A 100 -1.31 -1.51 19.50
CA PRO A 100 -1.38 -1.91 20.89
C PRO A 100 -1.13 -0.68 21.77
N ALA A 101 -1.88 -0.56 22.86
CA ALA A 101 -1.66 0.52 23.81
C ALA A 101 -0.22 0.47 24.34
N PRO A 102 0.39 1.62 24.72
CA PRO A 102 1.76 1.64 25.24
C PRO A 102 1.90 0.64 26.39
N GLY A 103 2.74 -0.38 26.20
CA GLY A 103 3.01 -1.41 27.21
C GLY A 103 2.44 -2.82 26.93
N GLN A 104 1.71 -3.04 25.84
CA GLN A 104 1.32 -4.40 25.45
C GLN A 104 2.38 -5.05 24.53
N PRO A 105 2.85 -6.26 24.85
CA PRO A 105 3.73 -7.00 23.95
C PRO A 105 3.02 -7.26 22.62
N ALA A 106 3.78 -7.23 21.52
CA ALA A 106 3.25 -7.50 20.19
C ALA A 106 2.50 -8.84 20.19
N PRO A 107 1.34 -8.95 19.51
CA PRO A 107 0.57 -10.18 19.50
C PRO A 107 1.45 -11.32 18.96
N ALA A 108 1.55 -12.39 19.74
CA ALA A 108 2.25 -13.61 19.33
C ALA A 108 1.55 -14.16 18.08
N THR A 109 2.36 -14.46 17.07
CA THR A 109 1.92 -15.15 15.86
C THR A 109 1.99 -16.65 16.16
N ASP A 110 0.85 -17.32 16.14
CA ASP A 110 0.73 -18.80 16.22
C ASP A 110 1.28 -19.47 14.95
#